data_AF-A0A3A8ITH8-F1
#
_entry.id   AF-A0A3A8ITH8-F1
#
_cell.length_a   1.000
_cell.length_b   1.000
_cell.length_c   1.000
_cell.angle_alpha   90.00
_cell.angle_beta   90.00
_cell.angle_gamma   90.00
#
_symmetry.space_group_name_H-M   'P 1'
#
loop_
_entity.id
_entity.type
_entity.pdbx_description
1 polymer ?
#
loop_
_entity_poly.entity_id
_entity_poly.type
_entity_poly.pdbx_seq_one_letter_code
_entity_poly.pdbx_strand_id
1 'polypeptide(L)'
;MGVGVAFLVAGCGGRRSNSKVDFSQMGPSINSKRYANLEKIAARDLKCDAELTPQYLGENQYQMIGCNTEGVYELRCIMGQCAWIPDVRLRAEFDMGCGKTELQTSKLDRVTAGVVGCGKRATYRLLKAGYGYSWVLNSPVAQDETPAPASAPAPTPAPVPAPADEVPVPTEL
;
A
#
# COMPACT_ATOMS: atom_id res chain seq x y z
N MET A 1 48.75 31.73 12.35
CA MET A 1 48.77 30.26 12.20
C MET A 1 47.43 29.73 12.69
N GLY A 2 46.41 29.68 11.83
CA GLY A 2 45.07 29.21 12.20
C GLY A 2 44.66 28.11 11.23
N VAL A 3 44.58 26.87 11.72
CA VAL A 3 44.33 25.67 10.93
C VAL A 3 42.85 25.62 10.57
N GLY A 4 42.54 25.73 9.27
CA GLY A 4 41.20 25.52 8.74
C GLY A 4 40.87 24.04 8.67
N VAL A 5 39.79 23.64 9.34
CA VAL A 5 39.21 22.29 9.19
C VAL A 5 38.32 22.31 7.95
N ALA A 6 38.84 21.76 6.85
CA ALA A 6 38.04 21.50 5.66
C ALA A 6 37.25 20.20 5.87
N PHE A 7 35.94 20.32 6.12
CA PHE A 7 35.02 19.20 6.01
C PHE A 7 34.88 18.81 4.54
N LEU A 8 35.58 17.76 4.13
CA LEU A 8 35.34 17.08 2.86
C LEU A 8 34.03 16.31 2.98
N VAL A 9 32.93 16.93 2.58
CA VAL A 9 31.68 16.21 2.29
C VAL A 9 31.96 15.36 1.04
N ALA A 10 32.32 14.10 1.25
CA ALA A 10 32.38 13.09 0.21
C ALA A 10 30.94 12.80 -0.28
N GLY A 11 30.44 13.66 -1.17
CA GLY A 11 29.27 13.35 -1.97
C GLY A 11 29.62 12.22 -2.94
N CYS A 12 29.32 10.98 -2.55
CA CYS A 12 29.44 9.79 -3.39
C CYS A 12 28.47 9.88 -4.59
N GLY A 13 28.85 10.64 -5.62
CA GLY A 13 28.21 10.66 -6.93
C GLY A 13 28.58 9.42 -7.76
N GLY A 14 28.39 8.22 -7.20
CA GLY A 14 28.61 6.96 -7.91
C GLY A 14 27.63 6.84 -9.07
N ARG A 15 28.12 6.98 -10.31
CA ARG A 15 27.36 6.64 -11.51
C ARG A 15 27.04 5.14 -11.48
N ARG A 16 25.80 4.78 -11.16
CA ARG A 16 25.29 3.41 -11.28
C ARG A 16 25.45 2.97 -12.75
N SER A 17 26.25 1.94 -12.99
CA SER A 17 26.52 1.46 -14.34
C SER A 17 25.44 0.46 -14.74
N ASN A 18 24.55 0.88 -15.65
CA ASN A 18 23.48 0.03 -16.21
C ASN A 18 24.01 -1.05 -17.17
N SER A 19 25.33 -1.18 -17.34
CA SER A 19 25.96 -2.07 -18.33
C SER A 19 25.76 -3.56 -18.08
N LYS A 20 25.26 -3.93 -16.89
CA LYS A 20 25.08 -5.32 -16.47
C LYS A 20 23.64 -5.82 -16.58
N VAL A 21 22.71 -4.97 -16.98
CA VAL A 21 21.28 -5.29 -17.03
C VAL A 21 20.92 -5.87 -18.39
N ASP A 22 20.42 -7.11 -18.39
CA ASP A 22 19.89 -7.76 -19.59
C ASP A 22 18.44 -7.33 -19.83
N PHE A 23 18.27 -6.36 -20.75
CA PHE A 23 16.95 -5.86 -21.11
C PHE A 23 16.06 -6.87 -21.85
N SER A 24 16.63 -7.96 -22.38
CA SER A 24 15.84 -8.99 -23.09
C SER A 24 14.86 -9.69 -22.14
N GLN A 25 15.18 -9.75 -20.85
CA GLN A 25 14.37 -10.39 -19.81
C GLN A 25 13.41 -9.42 -19.11
N MET A 26 13.44 -8.13 -19.48
CA MET A 26 12.71 -7.08 -18.80
C MET A 26 11.40 -6.67 -19.49
N GLY A 27 10.98 -7.43 -20.51
CA GLY A 27 9.76 -7.16 -21.26
C GLY A 27 9.93 -6.07 -22.34
N PRO A 28 8.98 -5.99 -23.29
CA PRO A 28 9.14 -5.23 -24.53
C PRO A 28 9.12 -3.71 -24.35
N SER A 29 8.63 -3.22 -23.20
CA SER A 29 8.44 -1.80 -22.94
C SER A 29 9.63 -1.15 -22.24
N ILE A 30 10.63 -1.92 -21.82
CA ILE A 30 11.81 -1.37 -21.14
C ILE A 30 12.88 -0.94 -22.15
N ASN A 31 13.66 0.08 -21.78
CA ASN A 31 14.91 0.42 -22.46
C ASN A 31 15.85 1.07 -21.46
N SER A 32 17.11 1.30 -21.86
CA SER A 32 18.15 1.87 -21.00
C SER A 32 17.74 3.20 -20.33
N LYS A 33 17.05 4.10 -21.06
CA LYS A 33 16.59 5.39 -20.53
C LYS A 33 15.48 5.22 -19.49
N ARG A 34 14.52 4.34 -19.76
CA ARG A 34 13.39 4.04 -18.84
C ARG A 34 13.88 3.34 -17.58
N TYR A 35 14.81 2.41 -17.73
CA TYR A 35 15.43 1.71 -16.63
C TYR A 35 16.27 2.64 -15.75
N ALA A 36 17.12 3.49 -16.33
CA ALA A 36 17.87 4.49 -15.56
C ALA A 36 16.97 5.48 -14.82
N ASN A 37 15.74 5.71 -15.30
CA ASN A 37 14.74 6.50 -14.58
C ASN A 37 14.12 5.71 -13.42
N LEU A 38 13.76 4.44 -13.66
CA LEU A 38 13.26 3.52 -12.63
C LEU A 38 14.25 3.39 -11.47
N GLU A 39 15.53 3.15 -11.76
CA GLU A 39 16.56 3.04 -10.73
C GLU A 39 16.63 4.28 -9.84
N LYS A 40 16.52 5.48 -10.43
CA LYS A 40 16.56 6.74 -9.67
C LYS A 40 15.34 6.91 -8.76
N ILE A 41 14.16 6.54 -9.27
CA ILE A 41 12.93 6.58 -8.49
C ILE A 41 13.01 5.57 -7.36
N ALA A 42 13.34 4.32 -7.69
CA ALA A 42 13.44 3.24 -6.71
C ALA A 42 14.51 3.48 -5.65
N ALA A 43 15.67 4.03 -6.02
CA ALA A 43 16.72 4.40 -5.06
C ALA A 43 16.20 5.38 -3.99
N ARG A 44 15.46 6.40 -4.42
CA ARG A 44 14.90 7.42 -3.54
C ARG A 44 13.82 6.84 -2.64
N ASP A 45 12.89 6.13 -3.26
CA ASP A 45 11.72 5.55 -2.59
C ASP A 45 12.13 4.49 -1.54
N LEU A 46 13.08 3.64 -1.90
CA LEU A 46 13.62 2.57 -1.04
C LEU A 46 14.72 3.06 -0.10
N LYS A 47 15.12 4.34 -0.20
CA LYS A 47 16.24 4.92 0.56
C LYS A 47 17.52 4.07 0.46
N CYS A 48 17.78 3.56 -0.75
CA CYS A 48 18.85 2.60 -1.01
C CYS A 48 19.89 3.21 -1.96
N ASP A 49 21.09 3.46 -1.43
CA ASP A 49 22.21 4.02 -2.18
C ASP A 49 22.98 2.96 -2.99
N ALA A 50 22.84 1.68 -2.64
CA ALA A 50 23.41 0.55 -3.36
C ALA A 50 22.71 0.28 -4.70
N GLU A 51 23.32 -0.59 -5.51
CA GLU A 51 22.74 -1.09 -6.75
C GLU A 51 21.49 -1.94 -6.45
N LEU A 52 20.39 -1.66 -7.16
CA LEU A 52 19.14 -2.38 -7.01
C LEU A 52 19.07 -3.50 -8.04
N THR A 53 18.61 -4.67 -7.62
CA THR A 53 18.36 -5.80 -8.52
C THR A 53 16.93 -5.71 -9.04
N PRO A 54 16.75 -5.61 -10.37
CA PRO A 54 15.43 -5.61 -10.97
C PRO A 54 14.92 -7.02 -11.24
N GLN A 55 13.61 -7.21 -11.08
CA GLN A 55 12.90 -8.43 -11.47
C GLN A 55 11.63 -8.03 -12.24
N TYR A 56 11.45 -8.58 -13.44
CA TYR A 56 10.25 -8.33 -14.23
C TYR A 56 9.12 -9.27 -13.77
N LEU A 57 7.96 -8.71 -13.45
CA LEU A 57 6.79 -9.44 -12.96
C LEU A 57 5.74 -9.70 -14.04
N GLY A 58 5.96 -9.24 -15.27
CA GLY A 58 4.95 -9.24 -16.33
C GLY A 58 4.14 -7.94 -16.37
N GLU A 59 3.37 -7.74 -17.44
CA GLU A 59 2.41 -6.62 -17.58
C GLU A 59 2.98 -5.21 -17.34
N ASN A 60 4.26 -5.01 -17.66
CA ASN A 60 4.99 -3.76 -17.39
C ASN A 60 5.19 -3.45 -15.89
N GLN A 61 5.18 -4.48 -15.04
CA GLN A 61 5.52 -4.40 -13.63
C GLN A 61 6.94 -4.87 -13.37
N TYR A 62 7.63 -4.14 -12.51
CA TYR A 62 9.05 -4.33 -12.20
C TYR A 62 9.21 -4.23 -10.69
N GLN A 63 9.74 -5.28 -10.08
CA GLN A 63 10.18 -5.26 -8.71
C GLN A 63 11.63 -4.80 -8.66
N MET A 64 11.93 -3.84 -7.79
CA MET A 64 13.28 -3.38 -7.50
C MET A 64 13.63 -3.83 -6.09
N ILE A 65 14.73 -4.57 -5.94
CA ILE A 65 15.13 -5.21 -4.68
C ILE A 65 16.53 -4.73 -4.28
N GLY A 66 16.71 -4.33 -3.03
CA GLY A 66 18.02 -4.00 -2.48
C GLY A 66 17.91 -3.36 -1.10
N CYS A 67 19.02 -3.29 -0.36
CA CYS A 67 19.05 -2.74 1.00
C CYS A 67 17.98 -3.36 1.94
N ASN A 68 17.73 -4.66 1.83
CA ASN A 68 16.70 -5.39 2.60
C ASN A 68 15.27 -4.84 2.43
N THR A 69 14.98 -4.20 1.28
CA THR A 69 13.65 -3.73 0.93
C THR A 69 13.38 -3.96 -0.55
N GLU A 70 12.11 -3.98 -0.90
CA GLU A 70 11.66 -4.17 -2.28
C GLU A 70 10.49 -3.25 -2.62
N GLY A 71 10.43 -2.76 -3.85
CA GLY A 71 9.31 -1.95 -4.34
C GLY A 71 8.82 -2.40 -5.70
N VAL A 72 7.50 -2.39 -5.91
CA VAL A 72 6.90 -2.74 -7.20
C VAL A 72 6.49 -1.47 -7.96
N TYR A 73 6.94 -1.37 -9.20
CA TYR A 73 6.74 -0.21 -10.07
C TYR A 73 6.07 -0.64 -11.37
N GLU A 74 5.11 0.15 -11.85
CA GLU A 74 4.43 -0.12 -13.12
C GLU A 74 4.78 0.95 -14.16
N LEU A 75 5.21 0.54 -15.35
CA LEU A 75 5.42 1.45 -16.47
C LEU A 75 4.11 1.64 -17.23
N ARG A 76 3.56 2.86 -17.20
CA ARG A 76 2.34 3.20 -17.93
C ARG A 76 2.61 4.19 -19.04
N CYS A 77 2.28 3.81 -20.26
CA CYS A 77 2.42 4.64 -21.46
C CYS A 77 1.05 5.11 -21.97
N ILE A 78 0.91 6.42 -22.21
CA ILE A 78 -0.27 7.04 -22.81
C ILE A 78 0.20 7.95 -23.94
N MET A 79 -0.25 7.69 -25.18
CA MET A 79 0.11 8.46 -26.37
C MET A 79 1.63 8.67 -26.53
N GLY A 80 2.42 7.60 -26.34
CA GLY A 80 3.88 7.63 -26.45
C GLY A 80 4.62 8.21 -25.24
N GLN A 81 3.93 8.86 -24.31
CA GLN A 81 4.51 9.35 -23.05
C GLN A 81 4.40 8.26 -21.98
N CYS A 82 5.54 7.83 -21.44
CA CYS A 82 5.59 6.80 -20.40
C CYS A 82 6.04 7.38 -19.08
N ALA A 83 5.37 6.98 -18.01
CA ALA A 83 5.72 7.36 -16.65
C ALA A 83 5.60 6.14 -15.73
N TRP A 84 6.44 6.15 -14.69
CA TRP A 84 6.44 5.13 -13.65
C TRP A 84 5.36 5.44 -12.62
N ILE A 85 4.57 4.42 -12.29
CA ILE A 85 3.66 4.41 -11.16
C ILE A 85 4.45 3.85 -9.96
N PRO A 86 4.59 4.61 -8.87
CA PRO A 86 5.30 4.14 -7.69
C PRO A 86 4.53 3.05 -6.94
N ASP A 87 5.23 2.32 -6.07
CA ASP A 87 4.62 1.33 -5.18
C ASP A 87 3.62 2.02 -4.23
N VAL A 88 2.37 1.56 -4.22
CA VAL A 88 1.33 2.12 -3.33
C VAL A 88 1.67 1.92 -1.86
N ARG A 89 2.44 0.89 -1.51
CA ARG A 89 2.85 0.62 -0.13
C ARG A 89 3.68 1.75 0.49
N LEU A 90 4.41 2.53 -0.32
CA LEU A 90 5.18 3.69 0.15
C LEU A 90 4.26 4.78 0.71
N ARG A 91 3.13 5.01 0.04
CA ARG A 91 2.12 5.97 0.52
C ARG A 91 1.37 5.39 1.72
N ALA A 92 1.03 4.11 1.66
CA ALA A 92 0.27 3.43 2.70
C ALA A 92 1.04 3.27 4.01
N GLU A 93 2.36 3.07 3.96
CA GLU A 93 3.21 3.05 5.16
C GLU A 93 3.06 4.33 5.98
N PHE A 94 3.03 5.49 5.31
CA PHE A 94 2.80 6.77 5.95
C PHE A 94 1.36 6.92 6.48
N ASP A 95 0.34 6.69 5.65
CA ASP A 95 -1.05 6.94 6.04
C ASP A 95 -1.57 5.92 7.07
N MET A 96 -1.14 4.66 6.99
CA MET A 96 -1.56 3.58 7.91
C MET A 96 -0.64 3.48 9.13
N GLY A 97 0.59 4.02 9.07
CA GLY A 97 1.56 3.99 10.17
C GLY A 97 2.13 2.60 10.44
N CYS A 98 2.41 1.84 9.39
CA CYS A 98 2.83 0.44 9.47
C CYS A 98 3.98 0.15 8.52
N GLY A 99 4.85 -0.79 8.88
CA GLY A 99 6.01 -1.13 8.07
C GLY A 99 5.58 -1.63 6.69
N LYS A 100 6.27 -1.20 5.64
CA LYS A 100 5.97 -1.60 4.25
C LYS A 100 5.87 -3.12 4.03
N THR A 101 6.66 -3.91 4.76
CA THR A 101 6.67 -5.38 4.69
C THR A 101 5.43 -6.03 5.30
N GLU A 102 4.68 -5.30 6.13
CA GLU A 102 3.41 -5.73 6.72
C GLU A 102 2.21 -5.40 5.83
N LEU A 103 2.44 -4.66 4.73
CA LEU A 103 1.41 -4.19 3.82
C LEU A 103 1.29 -5.12 2.61
N GLN A 104 0.08 -5.59 2.36
CA GLN A 104 -0.32 -6.33 1.17
C GLN A 104 -1.18 -5.45 0.28
N THR A 105 -1.00 -5.57 -1.03
CA THR A 105 -1.70 -4.75 -2.02
C THR A 105 -2.55 -5.62 -2.93
N SER A 106 -3.73 -5.12 -3.28
CA SER A 106 -4.62 -5.74 -4.26
C SER A 106 -5.08 -4.68 -5.25
N LYS A 107 -4.92 -4.94 -6.55
CA LYS A 107 -5.53 -4.10 -7.58
C LYS A 107 -7.05 -4.28 -7.53
N LEU A 108 -7.78 -3.20 -7.33
CA LEU A 108 -9.26 -3.21 -7.35
C LEU A 108 -9.76 -2.87 -8.76
N ASP A 109 -9.11 -1.90 -9.40
CA ASP A 109 -9.33 -1.54 -10.80
C ASP A 109 -8.05 -0.93 -11.41
N ARG A 110 -8.17 -0.30 -12.58
CA ARG A 110 -7.03 0.29 -13.31
C ARG A 110 -6.37 1.50 -12.62
N VAL A 111 -7.07 2.18 -11.74
CA VAL A 111 -6.64 3.39 -11.04
C VAL A 111 -6.85 3.29 -9.52
N THR A 112 -7.34 2.17 -9.00
CA THR A 112 -7.60 1.99 -7.58
C THR A 112 -6.90 0.74 -7.06
N ALA A 113 -6.19 0.90 -5.94
CA ALA A 113 -5.55 -0.18 -5.21
C ALA A 113 -6.05 -0.22 -3.77
N GLY A 114 -6.35 -1.42 -3.28
CA GLY A 114 -6.56 -1.69 -1.86
C GLY A 114 -5.23 -2.03 -1.21
N VAL A 115 -5.03 -1.56 0.02
CA VAL A 115 -3.90 -1.95 0.87
C VAL A 115 -4.44 -2.40 2.21
N VAL A 116 -3.95 -3.55 2.67
CA VAL A 116 -4.27 -4.14 3.97
C VAL A 116 -2.99 -4.49 4.70
N GLY A 117 -3.00 -4.42 6.02
CA GLY A 117 -1.84 -4.74 6.86
C GLY A 117 -2.03 -4.16 8.25
N CYS A 118 -1.28 -4.67 9.24
CA CYS A 118 -1.29 -4.16 10.63
C CYS A 118 -2.69 -3.95 11.27
N GLY A 119 -3.69 -4.75 10.89
CA GLY A 119 -5.07 -4.61 11.36
C GLY A 119 -5.82 -3.41 10.77
N LYS A 120 -5.33 -2.83 9.67
CA LYS A 120 -5.90 -1.67 8.99
C LYS A 120 -6.07 -1.96 7.50
N ARG A 121 -6.98 -1.22 6.88
CA ARG A 121 -7.19 -1.22 5.43
C ARG A 121 -7.44 0.18 4.90
N ALA A 122 -6.97 0.44 3.68
CA ALA A 122 -7.18 1.69 2.98
C ALA A 122 -7.33 1.44 1.47
N THR A 123 -8.01 2.36 0.80
CA THR A 123 -8.07 2.38 -0.66
C THR A 123 -7.36 3.62 -1.18
N TYR A 124 -6.63 3.44 -2.28
CA TYR A 124 -5.84 4.49 -2.91
C TYR A 124 -6.26 4.65 -4.35
N ARG A 125 -6.34 5.90 -4.80
CA ARG A 125 -6.58 6.25 -6.19
C ARG A 125 -5.31 6.82 -6.81
N LEU A 126 -4.98 6.32 -7.99
CA LEU A 126 -3.88 6.79 -8.81
C LEU A 126 -4.30 8.07 -9.52
N LEU A 127 -3.59 9.16 -9.22
CA LEU A 127 -3.74 10.43 -9.91
C LEU A 127 -2.54 10.67 -10.82
N LYS A 128 -2.81 11.31 -11.95
CA LYS A 128 -1.76 11.85 -12.82
C LYS A 128 -1.41 13.25 -12.34
N ALA A 129 -0.17 13.45 -11.91
CA ALA A 129 0.35 14.74 -11.45
C ALA A 129 1.44 15.21 -12.42
N GLY A 130 1.06 16.10 -13.34
CA GLY A 130 1.96 16.56 -14.41
C GLY A 130 2.46 15.41 -15.28
N TYR A 131 3.77 15.20 -15.28
CA TYR A 131 4.45 14.12 -16.02
C TYR A 131 4.58 12.80 -15.24
N GLY A 132 4.06 12.73 -14.01
CA GLY A 132 4.16 11.55 -13.15
C GLY A 132 2.81 11.05 -12.65
N TYR A 133 2.87 9.99 -11.84
CA TYR A 133 1.74 9.45 -11.11
C TYR A 133 1.97 9.51 -9.60
N SER A 134 0.89 9.67 -8.84
CA SER A 134 0.92 9.59 -7.39
C SER A 134 -0.30 8.85 -6.86
N TRP A 135 -0.11 8.11 -5.78
CA TRP A 135 -1.20 7.51 -5.03
C TRP A 135 -1.74 8.52 -4.01
N VAL A 136 -3.06 8.68 -3.99
CA VAL A 136 -3.76 9.52 -3.01
C VAL A 136 -4.79 8.66 -2.31
N LEU A 137 -4.93 8.87 -1.00
CA LEU A 137 -5.91 8.19 -0.19
C LEU A 137 -7.33 8.48 -0.71
N ASN A 138 -8.09 7.42 -1.00
CA ASN A 138 -9.43 7.50 -1.59
C ASN A 138 -10.54 7.36 -0.53
N SER A 139 -10.20 6.88 0.67
CA SER A 139 -11.10 6.74 1.82
C SER A 139 -10.31 6.84 3.14
N PRO A 140 -10.94 7.19 4.28
CA PRO A 140 -10.29 7.07 5.58
C PRO A 140 -9.71 5.66 5.80
N VAL A 141 -8.62 5.58 6.56
CA VAL A 141 -8.04 4.29 6.97
C VAL A 141 -9.02 3.63 7.94
N ALA A 142 -9.54 2.47 7.57
CA ALA A 142 -10.43 1.68 8.41
C ALA A 142 -9.62 0.68 9.23
N GLN A 143 -10.06 0.41 10.46
CA GLN A 143 -9.57 -0.74 11.21
C GLN A 143 -10.29 -1.99 10.68
N ASP A 144 -9.56 -3.08 10.52
CA ASP A 144 -10.17 -4.38 10.33
C ASP A 144 -10.76 -4.81 11.68
N GLU A 145 -12.04 -4.49 11.89
CA GLU A 145 -12.78 -5.07 13.00
C GLU A 145 -12.71 -6.59 12.85
N THR A 146 -12.09 -7.23 13.84
CA THR A 146 -12.28 -8.66 14.09
C THR A 146 -13.79 -8.87 14.18
N PRO A 147 -14.38 -9.83 13.43
CA PRO A 147 -15.81 -10.06 13.49
C PRO A 147 -16.24 -10.16 14.95
N ALA A 148 -17.15 -9.28 15.38
CA ALA A 148 -17.70 -9.35 16.71
C ALA A 148 -18.23 -10.80 16.91
N PRO A 149 -17.89 -11.48 18.02
CA PRO A 149 -18.48 -12.78 18.29
C PRO A 149 -19.99 -12.60 18.22
N ALA A 150 -20.64 -13.42 17.38
CA ALA A 150 -22.07 -13.35 17.16
C ALA A 150 -22.78 -13.27 18.51
N SER A 151 -23.50 -12.17 18.74
CA SER A 151 -24.28 -11.98 19.95
C SER A 151 -25.10 -13.24 20.20
N ALA A 152 -24.89 -13.88 21.35
CA ALA A 152 -25.66 -15.04 21.76
C ALA A 152 -27.16 -14.75 21.59
N PRO A 153 -27.97 -15.72 21.12
CA PRO A 153 -29.39 -15.49 20.92
C PRO A 153 -30.03 -14.98 22.21
N ALA A 154 -30.81 -13.90 22.10
CA ALA A 154 -31.48 -13.27 23.23
C ALA A 154 -32.30 -14.31 24.01
N PRO A 155 -32.28 -14.30 25.36
CA PRO A 155 -33.13 -15.18 26.14
C PRO A 155 -34.59 -14.90 25.82
N THR A 156 -35.34 -15.96 25.53
CA THR A 156 -36.77 -15.94 25.24
C THR A 156 -37.51 -15.22 26.38
N PRO A 157 -38.42 -14.26 26.11
CA PRO A 157 -39.19 -13.62 27.17
C PRO A 157 -40.04 -14.68 27.90
N ALA A 158 -39.94 -14.70 29.23
CA ALA A 158 -40.73 -15.58 30.08
C ALA A 158 -42.24 -15.27 29.90
N PRO A 159 -43.11 -16.30 29.92
CA PRO A 159 -44.55 -16.10 29.80
C PRO A 159 -45.08 -15.29 30.98
N VAL A 160 -45.89 -14.27 30.69
CA VAL A 160 -46.61 -13.44 31.66
C VAL A 160 -47.59 -14.33 32.44
N PRO A 161 -47.61 -14.28 33.79
CA PRO A 161 -48.59 -15.02 34.57
C PRO A 161 -50.00 -14.46 34.34
N ALA A 162 -50.95 -15.36 34.08
CA ALA A 162 -52.35 -15.03 33.90
C ALA A 162 -52.97 -14.44 35.19
N PRO A 163 -53.90 -13.46 35.09
CA PRO A 163 -54.62 -12.94 36.24
C PRO A 163 -55.54 -14.03 36.83
N ALA A 164 -55.52 -14.17 38.16
CA ALA A 164 -56.38 -15.09 38.88
C ALA A 164 -57.84 -14.59 38.86
N ASP A 165 -58.74 -15.52 38.54
CA ASP A 165 -60.19 -15.41 38.57
C ASP A 165 -60.73 -14.72 39.83
N GLU A 166 -61.59 -13.74 39.59
CA GLU A 166 -62.41 -13.02 40.55
C GLU A 166 -63.50 -13.97 41.08
N VAL A 167 -63.44 -14.31 42.38
CA VAL A 167 -64.43 -15.17 43.04
C VAL A 167 -65.70 -14.35 43.32
N PRO A 168 -66.89 -14.76 42.85
CA PRO A 168 -68.13 -14.06 43.18
C PRO A 168 -68.61 -14.38 44.60
N VAL A 169 -69.03 -13.32 45.30
CA VAL A 169 -69.58 -13.29 46.66
C VAL A 169 -70.95 -14.01 46.70
N PRO A 170 -71.25 -14.87 47.71
CA PRO A 170 -72.59 -15.42 47.88
C PRO A 170 -73.50 -14.38 48.57
N THR A 171 -74.66 -14.13 47.97
CA THR A 171 -75.77 -13.42 48.61
C THR A 171 -76.71 -14.48 49.19
N GLU A 172 -76.92 -14.48 50.51
CA GLU A 172 -78.05 -15.17 51.15
C GLU A 172 -78.88 -14.17 51.96
N LEU A 173 -80.19 -14.46 51.96
CA LEU A 173 -81.33 -13.76 52.58
C LEU A 173 -81.42 -14.03 54.09
#